data_AF-A0A814EBH0-F1
#
_entry.id   AF-A0A814EBH0-F1
#
_cell.length_a   1.000
_cell.length_b   1.000
_cell.length_c   1.000
_cell.angle_alpha   90.00
_cell.angle_beta   90.00
_cell.angle_gamma   90.00
#
_symmetry.space_group_name_H-M   'P 1'
#
loop_
_entity.id
_entity.type
_entity.pdbx_description
1 polymer ?
#
loop_
_entity_poly.entity_id
_entity_poly.type
_entity_poly.pdbx_seq_one_letter_code
_entity_poly.pdbx_strand_id
1 'polypeptide(L)'
;MTEKNIRRFQTALLLITNPIRSRIPFILSSVIPYVERNLYVVVQNPNFQSSSSSSSEKFFDREQQKERIRPMLYAIYKQLTSTKNPSVDILLHNVDSAIKSTNPIRLPRICEAVFADCSPSPGLYNYCRDHFYQLDQNFELRIIDEKETKEDQSIDKLPIFDNDLFNMKSTSQYNRGVLGGTFDRLHNGHKLLLTESALLCDEKIVIGVTDGVMIKNKSLDLGSVVRLFTI
;
A
#
# COMPACT_ATOMS: atom_id res chain seq x y z
N MET A 1 -20.98 -27.22 -10.02
CA MET A 1 -19.89 -27.21 -9.02
C MET A 1 -20.23 -26.11 -8.03
N THR A 2 -20.47 -26.51 -6.79
CA THR A 2 -20.98 -25.66 -5.70
C THR A 2 -19.99 -24.54 -5.40
N GLU A 3 -20.42 -23.28 -5.59
CA GLU A 3 -19.73 -22.12 -5.02
C GLU A 3 -19.63 -22.36 -3.51
N LYS A 4 -18.42 -22.68 -3.02
CA LYS A 4 -18.14 -22.54 -1.59
C LYS A 4 -18.49 -21.09 -1.25
N ASN A 5 -19.44 -20.87 -0.35
CA ASN A 5 -19.74 -19.55 0.19
C ASN A 5 -18.47 -19.03 0.89
N ILE A 6 -17.65 -18.31 0.15
CA ILE A 6 -16.43 -17.71 0.65
C ILE A 6 -16.86 -16.50 1.48
N ARG A 7 -16.56 -16.51 2.79
CA ARG A 7 -16.76 -15.35 3.66
C ARG A 7 -15.95 -14.18 3.13
N ARG A 8 -16.63 -13.10 2.76
CA ARG A 8 -16.02 -11.84 2.34
C ARG A 8 -16.11 -10.80 3.46
N PHE A 9 -15.12 -9.91 3.50
CA PHE A 9 -15.01 -8.82 4.46
C PHE A 9 -15.21 -7.49 3.75
N GLN A 10 -15.86 -6.54 4.40
CA GLN A 10 -16.00 -5.19 3.80
C GLN A 10 -14.63 -4.54 3.65
N THR A 11 -13.85 -4.57 4.72
CA THR A 11 -12.53 -3.94 4.80
C THR A 11 -11.54 -4.90 5.43
N ALA A 12 -10.36 -5.02 4.83
CA ALA A 12 -9.29 -5.85 5.37
C ALA A 12 -7.94 -5.10 5.36
N LEU A 13 -7.05 -5.53 6.23
CA LEU A 13 -5.66 -5.13 6.28
C LEU A 13 -4.78 -6.27 5.73
N LEU A 14 -3.83 -5.96 4.86
CA LEU A 14 -2.79 -6.87 4.40
C LEU A 14 -1.44 -6.39 4.94
N LEU A 15 -0.83 -7.21 5.78
CA LEU A 15 0.51 -7.01 6.32
C LEU A 15 1.52 -7.83 5.51
N ILE A 16 2.40 -7.14 4.78
CA ILE A 16 3.49 -7.73 4.01
C ILE A 16 4.77 -7.54 4.80
N THR A 17 5.29 -8.61 5.37
CA THR A 17 6.43 -8.64 6.28
C THR A 17 7.71 -9.10 5.60
N ASN A 18 7.61 -9.88 4.52
CA ASN A 18 8.76 -10.22 3.68
C ASN A 18 8.55 -9.67 2.26
N PRO A 19 9.05 -8.46 1.99
CA PRO A 19 8.78 -7.70 0.78
C PRO A 19 9.46 -8.25 -0.49
N ILE A 20 9.03 -9.41 -0.99
CA ILE A 20 9.55 -10.02 -2.21
C ILE A 20 8.60 -9.71 -3.38
N ARG A 21 9.09 -8.97 -4.37
CA ARG A 21 8.31 -8.53 -5.55
C ARG A 21 7.61 -9.69 -6.27
N SER A 22 8.30 -10.82 -6.45
CA SER A 22 7.75 -12.00 -7.13
C SER A 22 6.58 -12.64 -6.38
N ARG A 23 6.43 -12.38 -5.07
CA ARG A 23 5.32 -12.91 -4.25
C ARG A 23 4.07 -12.04 -4.31
N ILE A 24 4.19 -10.77 -4.68
CA ILE A 24 3.04 -9.83 -4.72
C ILE A 24 1.87 -10.37 -5.55
N PRO A 25 2.07 -10.97 -6.75
CA PRO A 25 1.02 -11.61 -7.51
C PRO A 25 0.21 -12.64 -6.75
N PHE A 26 0.90 -13.55 -6.08
CA PHE A 26 0.32 -14.62 -5.29
C PHE A 26 -0.38 -14.12 -4.03
N ILE A 27 0.25 -13.17 -3.32
CA ILE A 27 -0.33 -12.56 -2.12
C ILE A 27 -1.65 -11.88 -2.46
N LEU A 28 -1.66 -11.05 -3.51
CA LEU A 28 -2.86 -10.32 -3.89
C LEU A 28 -3.96 -11.25 -4.44
N SER A 29 -3.63 -12.27 -5.23
CA SER A 29 -4.62 -13.24 -5.71
C SER A 29 -5.25 -14.05 -4.58
N SER A 30 -4.52 -14.25 -3.48
CA SER A 30 -5.00 -14.94 -2.28
C SER A 30 -5.89 -14.07 -1.39
N VAL A 31 -5.81 -12.74 -1.49
CA VAL A 31 -6.52 -11.80 -0.60
C VAL A 31 -7.72 -11.16 -1.28
N ILE A 32 -7.56 -10.69 -2.52
CA ILE A 32 -8.58 -9.94 -3.28
C ILE A 32 -9.96 -10.62 -3.28
N PRO A 33 -10.10 -11.95 -3.48
CA PRO A 33 -11.42 -12.60 -3.51
C PRO A 33 -12.22 -12.51 -2.21
N TYR A 34 -11.56 -12.20 -1.09
CA TYR A 34 -12.15 -12.12 0.24
C TYR A 34 -12.50 -10.70 0.68
N VAL A 35 -12.25 -9.67 -0.14
CA VAL A 35 -12.42 -8.26 0.26
C VAL A 35 -13.35 -7.55 -0.71
N GLU A 36 -14.41 -6.93 -0.18
CA GLU A 36 -15.45 -6.32 -1.01
C GLU A 36 -15.19 -4.85 -1.32
N ARG A 37 -14.75 -4.07 -0.33
CA ARG A 37 -14.70 -2.61 -0.43
C ARG A 37 -13.30 -2.06 -0.40
N ASN A 38 -12.55 -2.30 0.68
CA ASN A 38 -11.26 -1.65 0.91
C ASN A 38 -10.21 -2.65 1.41
N LEU A 39 -9.05 -2.66 0.76
CA LEU A 39 -7.87 -3.39 1.22
C LEU A 39 -6.78 -2.37 1.57
N TYR A 40 -6.45 -2.25 2.84
CA TYR A 40 -5.30 -1.48 3.27
C TYR A 40 -4.06 -2.36 3.21
N VAL A 41 -2.99 -1.89 2.58
CA VAL A 41 -1.73 -2.64 2.49
C VAL A 41 -0.67 -1.93 3.30
N VAL A 42 0.00 -2.68 4.16
CA VAL A 42 1.13 -2.23 4.95
C VAL A 42 2.30 -3.12 4.63
N VAL A 43 3.41 -2.52 4.25
CA VAL A 43 4.68 -3.23 4.10
C VAL A 43 5.45 -2.99 5.38
N GLN A 44 5.79 -4.03 6.13
CA GLN A 44 6.50 -3.95 7.40
C GLN A 44 7.87 -4.62 7.31
N ASN A 45 8.84 -4.14 8.10
CA ASN A 45 10.18 -4.76 8.18
C ASN A 45 10.07 -6.11 8.92
N PRO A 46 10.70 -7.21 8.46
CA PRO A 46 10.57 -8.55 9.05
C PRO A 46 10.82 -8.66 10.56
N ASN A 47 11.59 -7.74 11.16
CA ASN A 47 11.93 -7.77 12.59
C ASN A 47 10.90 -7.06 13.50
N PHE A 48 9.73 -6.66 13.00
CA PHE A 48 8.74 -5.90 13.76
C PHE A 48 8.20 -6.56 15.04
N GLN A 49 8.39 -7.87 15.21
CA GLN A 49 7.93 -8.63 16.37
C GLN A 49 8.91 -8.64 17.55
N SER A 50 10.15 -8.15 17.39
CA SER A 50 11.12 -8.10 18.48
C SER A 50 10.89 -6.88 19.37
N SER A 51 10.02 -7.01 20.37
CA SER A 51 9.90 -6.05 21.48
C SER A 51 11.05 -6.16 22.50
N SER A 52 12.19 -6.76 22.12
CA SER A 52 13.39 -6.83 22.95
C SER A 52 14.31 -5.66 22.64
N SER A 53 14.34 -4.70 23.55
CA SER A 53 15.15 -3.48 23.60
C SER A 53 16.68 -3.70 23.69
N SER A 54 17.23 -4.74 23.07
CA SER A 54 18.64 -5.12 23.26
C SER A 54 19.29 -5.87 22.09
N SER A 55 18.74 -5.79 20.89
CA SER A 55 19.47 -6.14 19.67
C SER A 55 19.51 -4.91 18.79
N SER A 56 20.71 -4.42 18.49
CA SER A 56 20.98 -3.36 17.53
C SER A 56 20.17 -3.60 16.25
N GLU A 57 18.98 -3.01 16.17
CA GLU A 57 18.21 -2.98 14.95
C GLU A 57 19.14 -2.33 13.93
N LYS A 58 19.47 -3.05 12.86
CA LYS A 58 20.03 -2.40 11.68
C LYS A 58 18.91 -1.51 11.16
N PHE A 59 18.84 -0.29 11.70
CA PHE A 59 17.96 0.75 11.20
C PHE A 59 18.36 0.94 9.75
N PHE A 60 17.50 0.49 8.84
CA PHE A 60 17.65 0.86 7.44
C PHE A 60 17.52 2.37 7.39
N ASP A 61 18.48 3.02 6.75
CA ASP A 61 18.37 4.43 6.44
C ASP A 61 17.08 4.66 5.61
N ARG A 62 16.47 5.83 5.76
CA ARG A 62 15.20 6.20 5.12
C ARG A 62 15.22 5.91 3.62
N GLU A 63 16.35 6.23 2.99
CA GLU A 63 16.59 6.01 1.58
C GLU A 63 16.62 4.52 1.24
N GLN A 64 17.29 3.70 2.05
CA GLN A 64 17.30 2.24 1.86
C GLN A 64 15.91 1.62 2.05
N GLN A 65 15.09 2.16 2.96
CA GLN A 65 13.70 1.70 3.13
C GLN A 65 12.87 2.02 1.89
N LYS A 66 12.93 3.27 1.40
CA LYS A 66 12.27 3.70 0.15
C LYS A 66 12.68 2.83 -1.03
N GLU A 67 13.97 2.54 -1.16
CA GLU A 67 14.56 1.75 -2.27
C GLU A 67 14.00 0.33 -2.29
N ARG A 68 13.78 -0.24 -1.11
CA ARG A 68 13.22 -1.59 -0.96
C ARG A 68 11.73 -1.64 -1.21
N ILE A 69 10.97 -0.63 -0.76
CA ILE A 69 9.51 -0.68 -0.85
C ILE A 69 8.98 -0.29 -2.23
N ARG A 70 9.63 0.69 -2.88
CA ARG A 70 9.15 1.31 -4.11
C ARG A 70 8.87 0.29 -5.23
N PRO A 71 9.74 -0.72 -5.49
CA PRO A 71 9.48 -1.73 -6.51
C PRO A 71 8.22 -2.56 -6.26
N MET A 72 7.85 -2.76 -5.00
CA MET A 72 6.64 -3.49 -4.66
C MET A 72 5.39 -2.66 -4.78
N LEU A 73 5.42 -1.38 -4.38
CA LEU A 73 4.27 -0.49 -4.52
C LEU A 73 3.83 -0.42 -5.98
N TYR A 74 4.82 -0.31 -6.87
CA TYR A 74 4.58 -0.40 -8.31
C TYR A 74 3.98 -1.76 -8.71
N ALA A 75 4.55 -2.87 -8.24
CA ALA A 75 4.02 -4.21 -8.56
C ALA A 75 2.56 -4.38 -8.10
N ILE A 76 2.23 -3.91 -6.90
CA ILE A 76 0.87 -3.91 -6.33
C ILE A 76 -0.07 -3.11 -7.23
N TYR A 77 0.19 -1.82 -7.45
CA TYR A 77 -0.71 -0.98 -8.24
C TYR A 77 -0.80 -1.42 -9.71
N LYS A 78 0.28 -1.93 -10.30
CA LYS A 78 0.28 -2.48 -11.66
C LYS A 78 -0.67 -3.66 -11.77
N GLN A 79 -0.60 -4.61 -10.85
CA GLN A 79 -1.48 -5.78 -10.85
C GLN A 79 -2.95 -5.39 -10.65
N LEU A 80 -3.19 -4.33 -9.89
CA LEU A 80 -4.54 -3.85 -9.58
C LEU A 80 -5.14 -2.97 -10.68
N THR A 81 -4.41 -2.61 -11.74
CA THR A 81 -4.95 -1.80 -12.85
C THR A 81 -6.22 -2.40 -13.48
N SER A 82 -6.33 -3.73 -13.48
CA SER A 82 -7.48 -4.46 -14.05
C SER A 82 -8.64 -4.69 -13.06
N THR A 83 -8.43 -4.48 -11.76
CA THR A 83 -9.43 -4.77 -10.71
C THR A 83 -10.14 -3.50 -10.28
N LYS A 84 -11.48 -3.45 -10.40
CA LYS A 84 -12.29 -2.32 -9.91
C LYS A 84 -12.51 -2.36 -8.41
N ASN A 85 -12.67 -3.57 -7.84
CA ASN A 85 -12.86 -3.81 -6.42
C ASN A 85 -11.93 -4.95 -5.96
N PRO A 86 -11.43 -4.91 -4.71
CA PRO A 86 -11.57 -3.84 -3.72
C PRO A 86 -10.73 -2.61 -4.07
N SER A 87 -11.05 -1.44 -3.49
CA SER A 87 -10.15 -0.28 -3.51
C SER A 87 -8.94 -0.59 -2.64
N VAL A 88 -7.74 -0.61 -3.23
CA VAL A 88 -6.50 -0.86 -2.51
C VAL A 88 -5.79 0.44 -2.19
N ASP A 89 -5.44 0.62 -0.92
CA ASP A 89 -4.77 1.80 -0.39
C ASP A 89 -3.51 1.38 0.36
N ILE A 90 -2.34 1.81 -0.11
CA ILE A 90 -1.06 1.46 0.54
C ILE A 90 -0.72 2.53 1.59
N LEU A 91 -0.45 2.09 2.81
CA LEU A 91 -0.12 2.97 3.94
C LEU A 91 1.40 3.08 4.05
N LEU A 92 1.94 4.29 3.91
CA LEU A 92 3.39 4.58 3.92
C LEU A 92 3.90 5.04 5.29
N HIS A 93 3.24 4.64 6.37
CA HIS A 93 3.52 5.13 7.73
C HIS A 93 4.92 4.77 8.24
N ASN A 94 5.55 3.74 7.68
CA ASN A 94 6.86 3.23 8.08
C ASN A 94 8.01 3.69 7.17
N VAL A 95 7.72 4.60 6.24
CA VAL A 95 8.67 5.09 5.24
C VAL A 95 9.34 6.39 5.67
N ASP A 96 8.73 7.10 6.62
CA ASP A 96 9.28 8.33 7.15
C ASP A 96 9.93 8.10 8.52
N SER A 97 11.26 7.97 8.51
CA SER A 97 12.06 7.75 9.71
C SER A 97 12.14 8.98 10.63
N ALA A 98 11.70 10.17 10.16
CA ALA A 98 11.74 11.40 10.94
C ALA A 98 10.78 11.37 12.13
N ILE A 99 9.68 10.62 12.03
CA ILE A 99 8.78 10.38 13.13
C ILE A 99 8.99 8.93 13.54
N LYS A 100 9.67 8.71 14.67
CA LYS A 100 9.51 7.48 15.46
C LYS A 100 8.06 7.44 15.93
N SER A 101 7.13 7.18 15.01
CA SER A 101 5.73 7.05 15.33
C SER A 101 5.56 5.66 15.89
N THR A 102 5.90 5.53 17.17
CA THR A 102 5.27 4.52 18.05
C THR A 102 3.76 4.80 18.17
N ASN A 103 3.24 5.86 17.55
CA ASN A 103 1.82 6.12 17.51
C ASN A 103 1.14 5.11 16.57
N PRO A 104 0.08 4.46 17.05
CA PRO A 104 -0.74 3.58 16.24
C PRO A 104 -1.32 4.28 15.01
N ILE A 105 -1.40 3.51 13.93
CA ILE A 105 -1.92 3.91 12.64
C ILE A 105 -3.44 3.85 12.70
N ARG A 106 -4.09 4.99 12.47
CA ARG A 106 -5.55 5.04 12.38
C ARG A 106 -5.98 4.64 10.97
N LEU A 107 -6.60 3.47 10.86
CA LEU A 107 -7.20 3.04 9.60
C LEU A 107 -8.42 3.93 9.28
N PRO A 108 -8.65 4.28 8.01
CA PRO A 108 -9.81 5.11 7.63
C PRO A 108 -11.17 4.43 7.84
N ARG A 109 -11.19 3.11 7.95
CA ARG A 109 -12.38 2.28 8.16
C ARG A 109 -12.05 1.14 9.12
N ILE A 110 -13.10 0.62 9.76
CA ILE A 110 -13.00 -0.59 10.58
C ILE A 110 -12.61 -1.77 9.69
N CYS A 111 -11.51 -2.42 10.03
CA CYS A 111 -11.02 -3.63 9.39
C CYS A 111 -11.51 -4.88 10.14
N GLU A 112 -12.16 -5.78 9.41
CA GLU A 112 -12.76 -7.01 9.94
C GLU A 112 -11.78 -8.19 9.86
N ALA A 113 -10.77 -8.09 9.00
CA ALA A 113 -9.78 -9.14 8.79
C ALA A 113 -8.37 -8.56 8.59
N VAL A 114 -7.38 -9.35 9.02
CA VAL A 114 -5.97 -9.12 8.77
C VAL A 114 -5.42 -10.31 8.02
N PHE A 115 -4.80 -10.06 6.87
CA PHE A 115 -4.05 -11.04 6.10
C PHE A 115 -2.56 -10.79 6.31
N ALA A 116 -1.77 -11.83 6.56
CA ALA A 116 -0.33 -11.69 6.78
C ALA A 116 0.46 -12.78 6.04
N ASP A 117 1.63 -12.43 5.51
CA ASP A 117 2.56 -13.34 4.81
C ASP A 117 3.62 -13.96 5.73
N CYS A 118 3.41 -13.93 7.05
CA CYS A 118 4.30 -14.48 8.06
C CYS A 118 3.61 -15.53 8.94
N SER A 119 4.42 -16.34 9.62
CA SER A 119 3.94 -17.37 10.54
C SER A 119 3.04 -16.78 11.64
N PRO A 120 1.93 -17.46 11.99
CA PRO A 120 1.06 -17.00 13.06
C PRO A 120 1.82 -17.05 14.39
N SER A 121 1.84 -15.92 15.10
CA SER A 121 2.39 -15.82 16.46
C SER A 121 1.46 -14.96 17.32
N PRO A 122 1.38 -15.20 18.65
CA PRO A 122 0.69 -14.28 19.56
C PRO A 122 1.23 -12.85 19.45
N GLY A 123 2.53 -12.72 19.15
CA GLY A 123 3.19 -11.43 18.91
C GLY A 123 2.59 -10.67 17.72
N LEU A 124 2.26 -11.35 16.61
CA LEU A 124 1.61 -10.73 15.46
C LEU A 124 0.22 -10.18 15.80
N TYR A 125 -0.58 -10.96 16.54
CA TYR A 125 -1.94 -10.54 16.90
C TYR A 125 -1.93 -9.32 17.81
N ASN A 126 -1.05 -9.32 18.83
CA ASN A 126 -0.86 -8.18 19.73
C ASN A 126 -0.29 -6.97 18.99
N TYR A 127 0.71 -7.17 18.13
CA TYR A 127 1.26 -6.12 17.27
C TYR A 127 0.17 -5.43 16.47
N CYS A 128 -0.72 -6.20 15.82
CA CYS A 128 -1.82 -5.62 15.07
C CYS A 128 -2.72 -4.75 15.95
N ARG A 129 -3.12 -5.23 17.13
CA ARG A 129 -3.96 -4.45 18.07
C ARG A 129 -3.28 -3.18 18.58
N ASP A 130 -1.99 -3.26 18.86
CA ASP A 130 -1.23 -2.17 19.45
C ASP A 130 -0.89 -1.08 18.42
N HIS A 131 -0.75 -1.46 17.14
CA HIS A 131 -0.28 -0.58 16.08
C HIS A 131 -1.35 -0.12 15.10
N PHE A 132 -2.55 -0.71 15.07
CA PHE A 132 -3.62 -0.31 14.16
C PHE A 132 -4.93 -0.02 14.89
N TYR A 133 -5.32 1.24 14.90
CA TYR A 133 -6.65 1.66 15.34
C TYR A 133 -7.69 1.43 14.25
N GLN A 134 -8.91 1.15 14.70
CA GLN A 134 -10.02 0.64 13.88
C GLN A 134 -9.79 -0.78 13.32
N LEU A 135 -9.03 -1.62 14.01
CA LEU A 135 -9.24 -3.06 13.89
C LEU A 135 -10.47 -3.47 14.70
N ASP A 136 -11.32 -4.32 14.14
CA ASP A 136 -12.42 -4.94 14.86
C ASP A 136 -11.89 -5.73 16.07
N GLN A 137 -12.58 -5.70 17.22
CA GLN A 137 -12.13 -6.40 18.42
C GLN A 137 -12.01 -7.92 18.22
N ASN A 138 -12.77 -8.47 17.28
CA ASN A 138 -12.81 -9.89 16.91
C ASN A 138 -12.33 -10.09 15.46
N PHE A 139 -11.39 -9.25 14.98
CA PHE A 139 -10.87 -9.38 13.63
C PHE A 139 -10.33 -10.78 13.36
N GLU A 140 -10.55 -11.27 12.14
CA GLU A 140 -10.07 -12.58 11.69
C GLU A 140 -8.62 -12.45 11.16
N LEU A 141 -7.68 -13.19 11.75
CA LEU A 141 -6.30 -13.26 11.25
C LEU A 141 -6.15 -14.45 10.29
N ARG A 142 -5.75 -14.18 9.05
CA ARG A 142 -5.47 -15.20 8.03
C ARG A 142 -4.02 -15.14 7.58
N ILE A 143 -3.37 -16.30 7.57
CA ILE A 143 -2.00 -16.42 7.09
C ILE A 143 -1.99 -16.88 5.65
N ILE A 144 -1.15 -16.25 4.84
CA ILE A 144 -0.93 -16.59 3.44
C ILE A 144 0.26 -17.55 3.39
N ASP A 145 -0.02 -18.84 3.45
CA ASP A 145 0.99 -19.91 3.35
C ASP A 145 1.31 -20.24 1.88
N GLU A 146 2.61 -20.42 1.59
CA GLU A 146 3.11 -20.70 0.23
C GLU A 146 2.87 -22.12 -0.28
N LYS A 147 2.23 -23.00 0.50
CA LYS A 147 2.20 -24.44 0.18
C LYS A 147 1.39 -24.83 -1.05
N GLU A 148 0.71 -23.89 -1.73
CA GLU A 148 -0.20 -24.20 -2.84
C GLU A 148 0.04 -23.41 -4.14
N THR A 149 1.29 -23.16 -4.53
CA THR A 149 1.52 -22.80 -5.94
C THR A 149 2.75 -23.49 -6.49
N LYS A 150 2.51 -24.40 -7.45
CA LYS A 150 3.52 -24.82 -8.41
C LYS A 150 4.07 -23.56 -9.05
N GLU A 151 5.39 -23.44 -9.10
CA GLU A 151 6.10 -22.38 -9.81
C GLU A 151 5.64 -22.36 -11.27
N ASP A 152 4.63 -21.55 -11.59
CA ASP A 152 4.38 -21.19 -12.98
C ASP A 152 5.46 -20.17 -13.35
N GLN A 153 6.51 -20.68 -14.00
CA GLN A 153 7.63 -19.94 -14.59
C GLN A 153 7.20 -19.04 -15.78
N SER A 154 5.96 -18.51 -15.76
CA SER A 154 5.40 -17.66 -16.81
C SER A 154 5.37 -16.16 -16.45
N ILE A 155 5.73 -15.80 -15.22
CA ILE A 155 5.74 -14.40 -14.74
C ILE A 155 6.91 -13.58 -15.35
N ASP A 156 7.90 -14.24 -15.96
CA ASP A 156 9.05 -13.59 -16.61
C ASP A 156 8.77 -13.01 -18.02
N LYS A 157 7.50 -12.93 -18.44
CA LYS A 157 7.09 -12.13 -19.61
C LYS A 157 6.22 -10.94 -19.23
N LEU A 158 6.56 -10.26 -18.14
CA LEU A 158 6.12 -8.87 -17.97
C LEU A 158 6.92 -7.99 -18.95
N PRO A 159 6.25 -7.14 -19.76
CA PRO A 159 6.95 -6.30 -20.71
C PRO A 159 7.96 -5.43 -19.98
N ILE A 160 9.15 -5.34 -20.59
CA ILE A 160 10.36 -4.59 -20.24
C ILE A 160 10.08 -3.08 -20.32
N PHE A 161 9.00 -2.62 -19.69
CA PHE A 161 8.84 -1.21 -19.40
C PHE A 161 9.41 -0.98 -18.00
N ASP A 162 10.63 -0.45 -18.06
CA ASP A 162 11.38 0.26 -17.03
C ASP A 162 12.25 -0.54 -16.07
N ASN A 163 13.25 -1.25 -16.61
CA ASN A 163 14.49 -1.46 -15.84
C ASN A 163 15.10 -0.11 -15.38
N ASP A 164 14.84 0.99 -16.09
CA ASP A 164 15.35 2.32 -15.76
C ASP A 164 14.61 2.99 -14.58
N LEU A 165 13.30 2.78 -14.40
CA LEU A 165 12.54 3.28 -13.24
C LEU A 165 12.97 2.56 -11.94
N PHE A 166 13.37 1.28 -12.04
CA PHE A 166 13.87 0.50 -10.90
C PHE A 166 15.37 0.69 -10.63
N ASN A 167 16.16 1.08 -11.63
CA ASN A 167 17.59 1.40 -11.47
C ASN A 167 17.84 2.85 -11.01
N MET A 168 16.81 3.69 -10.96
CA MET A 168 16.93 5.02 -10.40
C MET A 168 17.06 4.91 -8.87
N LYS A 169 18.30 5.02 -8.36
CA LYS A 169 18.60 5.16 -6.92
C LYS A 169 17.51 6.00 -6.27
N SER A 170 16.83 5.46 -5.25
CA SER A 170 15.90 6.25 -4.46
C SER A 170 16.75 7.03 -3.47
N THR A 171 17.41 8.06 -3.98
CA THR A 171 17.66 9.23 -3.16
C THR A 171 16.36 10.02 -3.18
N SER A 172 15.95 10.59 -2.06
CA SER A 172 15.03 11.69 -2.03
C SER A 172 15.58 12.78 -2.94
N GLN A 173 14.98 12.86 -4.11
CA GLN A 173 15.50 13.72 -5.17
C GLN A 173 15.09 15.17 -4.91
N TYR A 174 14.04 15.39 -4.11
CA TYR A 174 13.43 16.69 -3.94
C TYR A 174 13.00 16.94 -2.49
N ASN A 175 13.24 18.14 -1.98
CA ASN A 175 12.66 18.54 -0.69
C ASN A 175 11.15 18.76 -0.83
N ARG A 176 10.71 19.32 -1.97
CA ARG A 176 9.30 19.70 -2.21
C ARG A 176 8.87 19.32 -3.62
N GLY A 177 7.66 18.83 -3.75
CA GLY A 177 7.03 18.48 -5.02
C GLY A 177 5.75 19.26 -5.27
N VAL A 178 5.44 19.52 -6.53
CA VAL A 178 4.16 20.09 -6.96
C VAL A 178 3.56 19.19 -8.04
N LEU A 179 2.31 18.78 -7.83
CA LEU A 179 1.52 18.01 -8.77
C LEU A 179 0.27 18.80 -9.16
N GLY A 180 -0.22 18.60 -10.39
CA GLY A 180 -1.45 19.22 -10.87
C GLY A 180 -2.25 18.24 -11.71
N GLY A 181 -3.57 18.25 -11.56
CA GLY A 181 -4.46 17.41 -12.35
C GLY A 181 -5.93 17.57 -11.96
N THR A 182 -6.83 16.87 -12.65
CA THR A 182 -8.24 16.84 -12.25
C THR A 182 -8.50 15.89 -11.09
N PHE A 183 -7.68 14.84 -10.95
CA PHE A 183 -7.84 13.79 -9.91
C PHE A 183 -9.27 13.22 -9.83
N ASP A 184 -10.01 13.25 -10.94
CA ASP A 184 -11.35 12.68 -11.05
C ASP A 184 -11.34 11.18 -10.81
N ARG A 185 -12.27 10.70 -9.98
CA ARG A 185 -12.43 9.27 -9.68
C ARG A 185 -11.09 8.60 -9.38
N LEU A 186 -10.44 9.00 -8.28
CA LEU A 186 -9.14 8.48 -7.81
C LEU A 186 -8.99 6.96 -8.05
N HIS A 187 -8.29 6.62 -9.12
CA HIS A 187 -8.02 5.25 -9.54
C HIS A 187 -6.54 4.92 -9.29
N ASN A 188 -6.15 3.66 -9.53
CA ASN A 188 -4.81 3.17 -9.19
C ASN A 188 -3.66 3.95 -9.84
N GLY A 189 -3.91 4.62 -10.97
CA GLY A 189 -2.93 5.52 -11.61
C GLY A 189 -2.65 6.77 -10.78
N HIS A 190 -3.69 7.45 -10.27
CA HIS A 190 -3.52 8.56 -9.34
C HIS A 190 -2.86 8.10 -8.03
N LYS A 191 -3.27 6.94 -7.50
CA LYS A 191 -2.67 6.40 -6.27
C LYS A 191 -1.18 6.10 -6.44
N LEU A 192 -0.78 5.53 -7.57
CA LEU A 192 0.63 5.30 -7.90
C LEU A 192 1.40 6.64 -8.01
N LEU A 193 0.86 7.63 -8.73
CA LEU A 193 1.48 8.95 -8.86
C LEU A 193 1.71 9.62 -7.49
N LEU A 194 0.68 9.61 -6.64
CA LEU A 194 0.75 10.21 -5.31
C LEU A 194 1.73 9.45 -4.40
N THR A 195 1.72 8.11 -4.46
CA THR A 195 2.64 7.25 -3.73
C THR A 195 4.09 7.51 -4.15
N GLU A 196 4.38 7.55 -5.44
CA GLU A 196 5.71 7.85 -5.96
C GLU A 196 6.19 9.25 -5.56
N SER A 197 5.29 10.23 -5.62
CA SER A 197 5.61 11.60 -5.20
C SER A 197 5.97 11.65 -3.72
N ALA A 198 5.22 10.93 -2.87
CA ALA A 198 5.48 10.79 -1.43
C ALA A 198 6.81 10.11 -1.12
N LEU A 199 7.28 9.22 -2.00
CA LEU A 199 8.60 8.60 -1.86
C LEU A 199 9.74 9.52 -2.31
N LEU A 200 9.51 10.36 -3.34
CA LEU A 200 10.53 11.22 -3.91
C LEU A 200 10.72 12.56 -3.17
N CYS A 201 9.70 13.03 -2.45
CA CYS A 201 9.70 14.30 -1.74
C CYS A 201 9.92 14.13 -0.24
N ASP A 202 10.74 14.98 0.37
CA ASP A 202 11.10 14.85 1.79
C ASP A 202 10.31 15.71 2.76
N GLU A 203 9.89 16.89 2.35
CA GLU A 203 9.23 17.84 3.24
C GLU A 203 7.74 17.98 2.91
N LYS A 204 7.41 18.15 1.63
CA LYS A 204 6.07 18.60 1.25
C LYS A 204 5.70 18.28 -0.19
N ILE A 205 4.46 17.84 -0.39
CA ILE A 205 3.84 17.78 -1.72
C ILE A 205 2.64 18.71 -1.76
N VAL A 206 2.61 19.56 -2.76
CA VAL A 206 1.47 20.42 -3.06
C VAL A 206 0.72 19.83 -4.24
N ILE A 207 -0.55 19.51 -4.05
CA ILE A 207 -1.40 18.97 -5.11
C ILE A 207 -2.43 20.02 -5.48
N GLY A 208 -2.30 20.57 -6.68
CA GLY A 208 -3.32 21.40 -7.31
C GLY A 208 -4.39 20.50 -7.94
N VAL A 209 -5.54 20.40 -7.27
CA VAL A 209 -6.70 19.71 -7.82
C VAL A 209 -7.53 20.73 -8.57
N THR A 210 -7.72 20.46 -9.86
CA THR A 210 -8.68 21.19 -10.69
C THR A 210 -10.08 20.78 -10.26
N ASP A 211 -10.86 21.73 -9.75
CA ASP A 211 -12.28 21.54 -9.42
C ASP A 211 -13.14 22.50 -10.28
N GLY A 212 -14.40 22.16 -10.51
CA GLY A 212 -15.35 22.99 -11.26
C GLY A 212 -15.21 22.95 -12.80
N VAL A 213 -15.32 24.12 -13.46
CA VAL A 213 -15.59 24.28 -14.93
C VAL A 213 -14.57 23.65 -15.86
N MET A 214 -13.33 23.49 -15.43
CA MET A 214 -12.29 22.90 -16.26
C MET A 214 -12.50 21.40 -16.53
N ILE A 215 -13.22 20.69 -15.66
CA ILE A 215 -13.66 19.30 -15.91
C ILE A 215 -14.93 19.28 -16.79
N LYS A 216 -15.71 20.36 -16.72
CA LYS A 216 -17.02 20.54 -17.37
C LYS A 216 -16.97 20.84 -18.87
N ASN A 217 -15.81 21.10 -19.45
CA ASN A 217 -15.67 21.05 -20.92
C ASN A 217 -15.66 19.61 -21.47
N LYS A 218 -15.85 18.61 -20.60
CA LYS A 218 -16.36 17.27 -20.92
C LYS A 218 -17.90 17.16 -20.76
N SER A 219 -18.60 18.29 -20.96
CA SER A 219 -20.01 18.64 -20.70
C SER A 219 -20.34 19.13 -19.27
N LEU A 220 -20.91 20.37 -19.24
CA LEU A 220 -21.72 21.05 -18.22
C LEU A 220 -21.08 22.11 -17.29
N ASP A 221 -20.76 23.26 -17.88
CA ASP A 221 -20.47 24.64 -17.39
C ASP A 221 -20.73 25.10 -15.91
N LEU A 222 -20.02 26.18 -15.49
CA LEU A 222 -20.06 27.10 -14.31
C LEU A 222 -19.21 26.86 -13.03
N GLY A 223 -18.39 27.89 -12.69
CA GLY A 223 -17.59 28.19 -11.47
C GLY A 223 -16.22 27.49 -11.26
N SER A 224 -15.07 28.19 -11.35
CA SER A 224 -13.71 27.61 -11.19
C SER A 224 -13.15 27.78 -9.77
N VAL A 225 -12.65 26.71 -9.14
CA VAL A 225 -11.90 26.75 -7.87
C VAL A 225 -10.72 25.77 -7.95
N VAL A 226 -9.50 26.23 -7.64
CA VAL A 226 -8.34 25.35 -7.46
C VAL A 226 -8.21 25.04 -5.97
N ARG A 227 -8.24 23.75 -5.58
CA ARG A 227 -7.98 23.34 -4.19
C ARG A 227 -6.56 22.83 -4.07
N LEU A 228 -5.80 23.42 -3.15
CA LEU A 228 -4.44 23.03 -2.80
C LEU A 228 -4.47 22.11 -1.60
N PHE A 229 -4.04 20.86 -1.78
CA PHE A 229 -3.79 19.94 -0.68
C PHE A 229 -2.29 19.89 -0.39
N THR A 230 -1.93 20.04 0.89
CA THR A 230 -0.59 19.74 1.39
C THR A 230 -0.69 18.39 2.08
N ILE A 231 0.05 17.40 1.58
CA ILE A 231 0.25 16.11 2.24
C ILE A 231 1.62 16.13 2.90
#